data_AF-A0A7C9E0U2-F1
#
_entry.id   AF-A0A7C9E0U2-F1
#
_cell.length_a   1.000
_cell.length_b   1.000
_cell.length_c   1.000
_cell.angle_alpha   90.00
_cell.angle_beta   90.00
_cell.angle_gamma   90.00
#
_symmetry.space_group_name_H-M   'P 1'
#
loop_
_entity.id
_entity.type
_entity.pdbx_description
1 polymer ?
#
loop_
_entity_poly.entity_id
_entity_poly.type
_entity_poly.pdbx_seq_one_letter_code
_entity_poly.pdbx_strand_id
1 'polypeptide(L)'
;MVDFNSVSSNTNLASRRTRWRVERKPNDLGGYLPLYKAALGGKWEEARKFMDEDPEALTAKITIASETALHIAVGARKDTAFVEKLIDIMSPDELALTNQNGETAFSVAAVVGNKRAAELLYNKNPKLPNIPSKSGLPIHRAAQYGHRDMVSYLLAVTKNDR
;
A
#
# COMPACT_ATOMS: atom_id res chain seq x y z
N MET A 1 -44.58 -44.71 15.90
CA MET A 1 -43.10 -44.77 15.87
C MET A 1 -42.66 -43.64 14.97
N VAL A 2 -42.14 -42.57 15.58
CA VAL A 2 -41.69 -41.35 14.90
C VAL A 2 -40.18 -41.39 14.88
N ASP A 3 -39.57 -41.36 13.70
CA ASP A 3 -38.13 -41.10 13.56
C ASP A 3 -37.95 -39.73 12.91
N PHE A 4 -37.65 -38.76 13.78
CA PHE A 4 -37.05 -37.48 13.42
C PHE A 4 -35.56 -37.72 13.20
N ASN A 5 -35.09 -37.62 11.95
CA ASN A 5 -33.69 -37.31 11.71
C ASN A 5 -33.59 -36.11 10.78
N SER A 6 -33.20 -35.00 11.41
CA SER A 6 -32.72 -33.78 10.80
C SER A 6 -31.52 -34.06 9.89
N VAL A 7 -31.54 -33.51 8.68
CA VAL A 7 -30.30 -33.22 7.96
C VAL A 7 -30.19 -31.71 7.88
N SER A 8 -29.58 -31.14 8.91
CA SER A 8 -29.03 -29.80 8.89
C SER A 8 -27.66 -29.82 8.22
N SER A 9 -27.50 -28.89 7.26
CA SER A 9 -26.29 -28.12 6.97
C SER A 9 -24.99 -28.86 6.62
N ASN A 10 -24.46 -28.57 5.42
CA ASN A 10 -23.18 -27.87 5.31
C ASN A 10 -22.89 -27.49 3.85
N THR A 11 -23.32 -26.30 3.44
CA THR A 11 -22.69 -25.61 2.30
C THR A 11 -21.29 -25.20 2.72
N ASN A 12 -20.34 -26.10 2.50
CA ASN A 12 -18.93 -25.89 2.75
C ASN A 12 -18.39 -24.77 1.83
N LEU A 13 -18.39 -23.55 2.34
CA LEU A 13 -17.80 -22.37 1.68
C LEU A 13 -16.25 -22.41 1.67
N ALA A 14 -15.60 -23.48 2.12
CA ALA A 14 -14.14 -23.57 2.21
C ALA A 14 -13.44 -24.10 0.93
N SER A 15 -14.14 -24.25 -0.20
CA SER A 15 -13.59 -24.90 -1.40
C SER A 15 -13.38 -23.98 -2.62
N ARG A 16 -13.09 -22.70 -2.40
CA ARG A 16 -12.50 -21.83 -3.44
C ARG A 16 -11.08 -21.41 -3.06
N ARG A 17 -10.20 -22.40 -2.83
CA ARG A 17 -8.76 -22.17 -2.62
C ARG A 17 -8.11 -21.97 -4.00
N THR A 18 -7.68 -20.74 -4.29
CA THR A 18 -7.13 -20.32 -5.58
C THR A 18 -5.69 -20.78 -5.80
N ARG A 19 -5.30 -20.77 -7.09
CA ARG A 19 -3.99 -21.02 -7.71
C ARG A 19 -2.77 -20.43 -6.96
N TRP A 20 -2.96 -19.36 -6.19
CA TRP A 20 -1.86 -18.59 -5.60
C TRP A 20 -1.49 -19.02 -4.17
N ARG A 21 -2.31 -19.89 -3.56
CA ARG A 21 -2.12 -20.42 -2.21
C ARG A 21 -1.50 -21.83 -2.22
N VAL A 22 -0.66 -22.13 -3.21
CA VAL A 22 0.27 -23.26 -3.13
C VAL A 22 1.48 -22.73 -2.38
N GLU A 23 1.51 -22.99 -1.06
CA GLU A 23 2.64 -22.81 -0.12
C GLU A 23 3.67 -21.74 -0.52
N ARG A 24 3.31 -20.45 -0.40
CA ARG A 24 4.29 -19.37 -0.52
C ARG A 24 5.32 -19.52 0.60
N LYS A 25 6.56 -19.83 0.23
CA LYS A 25 7.68 -19.83 1.18
C LYS A 25 7.87 -18.40 1.72
N PRO A 26 8.37 -18.23 2.96
CA PRO A 26 8.86 -16.93 3.40
C PRO A 26 9.84 -16.39 2.34
N ASN A 27 9.59 -15.18 1.84
CA ASN A 27 10.32 -14.49 0.76
C ASN A 27 10.05 -14.94 -0.69
N ASP A 28 8.98 -15.68 -0.97
CA ASP A 28 8.54 -15.92 -2.36
C ASP A 28 7.88 -14.67 -2.96
N LEU A 29 8.72 -13.73 -3.42
CA LEU A 29 8.31 -12.52 -4.14
C LEU A 29 7.65 -12.83 -5.49
N GLY A 30 7.87 -14.03 -6.05
CA GLY A 30 7.26 -14.48 -7.30
C GLY A 30 5.74 -14.51 -7.21
N GLY A 31 5.20 -14.87 -6.03
CA GLY A 31 3.76 -14.90 -5.77
C GLY A 31 3.08 -13.53 -5.86
N TYR A 32 3.80 -12.43 -5.59
CA TYR A 32 3.27 -11.06 -5.63
C TYR A 32 3.56 -10.31 -6.93
N LEU A 33 4.25 -10.92 -7.89
CA LEU A 33 4.53 -10.30 -9.19
C LEU A 33 3.26 -9.75 -9.90
N PRO A 34 2.09 -10.41 -9.86
CA PRO A 34 0.87 -9.84 -10.44
C PRO A 34 0.46 -8.54 -9.76
N LEU A 35 0.45 -8.49 -8.42
CA LEU A 35 0.10 -7.29 -7.66
C LEU A 35 1.11 -6.16 -7.89
N TYR A 36 2.41 -6.48 -7.94
CA TYR A 36 3.45 -5.52 -8.30
C TYR A 36 3.20 -4.89 -9.67
N LYS A 37 2.94 -5.69 -10.70
CA LYS A 37 2.67 -5.19 -12.06
C LYS A 37 1.39 -4.37 -12.13
N ALA A 38 0.36 -4.76 -11.38
CA ALA A 38 -0.88 -4.01 -11.30
C ALA A 38 -0.68 -2.65 -10.64
N ALA A 39 0.05 -2.59 -9.51
CA ALA A 39 0.38 -1.35 -8.82
C ALA A 39 1.27 -0.41 -9.65
N LEU A 40 2.33 -0.95 -10.27
CA LEU A 40 3.19 -0.21 -11.19
C LEU A 40 2.41 0.30 -12.41
N GLY A 41 1.40 -0.48 -12.83
CA GLY A 41 0.59 -0.27 -14.01
C GLY A 41 -0.67 0.58 -13.84
N GLY A 42 -1.09 0.90 -12.61
CA GLY A 42 -2.36 1.56 -12.31
C GLY A 42 -3.60 0.67 -12.54
N LYS A 43 -3.43 -0.65 -12.57
CA LYS A 43 -4.50 -1.57 -12.95
C LYS A 43 -5.36 -2.00 -11.75
N TRP A 44 -6.30 -1.15 -11.36
CA TRP A 44 -7.08 -1.35 -10.13
C TRP A 44 -7.81 -2.69 -10.08
N GLU A 45 -8.53 -3.07 -11.15
CA GLU A 45 -9.31 -4.31 -11.15
C GLU A 45 -8.45 -5.57 -11.01
N GLU A 46 -7.25 -5.58 -11.61
CA GLU A 46 -6.30 -6.68 -11.47
C GLU A 46 -5.76 -6.76 -10.03
N ALA A 47 -5.41 -5.61 -9.42
CA ALA A 47 -4.95 -5.55 -8.04
C ALA A 47 -6.05 -5.94 -7.06
N ARG A 48 -7.28 -5.43 -7.26
CA ARG A 48 -8.44 -5.70 -6.42
C ARG A 48 -8.78 -7.17 -6.41
N LYS A 49 -8.83 -7.80 -7.59
CA LYS A 49 -9.03 -9.25 -7.69
C LYS A 49 -7.97 -10.03 -6.92
N PHE A 50 -6.69 -9.63 -7.01
CA PHE A 50 -5.62 -10.28 -6.26
C PHE A 50 -5.83 -10.14 -4.74
N MET A 51 -6.19 -8.95 -4.26
CA MET A 51 -6.44 -8.68 -2.84
C MET A 51 -7.70 -9.37 -2.32
N ASP A 52 -8.74 -9.55 -3.14
CA ASP A 52 -9.93 -10.32 -2.78
C ASP A 52 -9.61 -11.82 -2.63
N GLU A 53 -8.66 -12.34 -3.43
CA GLU A 53 -8.18 -13.73 -3.33
C GLU A 53 -7.17 -13.93 -2.19
N ASP A 54 -6.45 -12.88 -1.80
CA ASP A 54 -5.42 -12.87 -0.77
C ASP A 54 -5.49 -11.57 0.06
N PRO A 55 -6.30 -11.54 1.13
CA PRO A 55 -6.51 -10.32 1.92
C PRO A 55 -5.25 -9.77 2.58
N GLU A 56 -4.25 -10.61 2.87
CA GLU A 56 -2.96 -10.18 3.43
C GLU A 56 -2.14 -9.36 2.42
N ALA A 57 -2.47 -9.44 1.13
CA ALA A 57 -1.76 -8.75 0.06
C ALA A 57 -1.84 -7.22 0.13
N LEU A 58 -2.85 -6.67 0.82
CA LEU A 58 -3.01 -5.22 0.97
C LEU A 58 -1.80 -4.57 1.65
N THR A 59 -1.24 -5.24 2.66
CA THR A 59 -0.11 -4.74 3.48
C THR A 59 1.18 -5.54 3.27
N ALA A 60 1.14 -6.57 2.43
CA ALA A 60 2.28 -7.43 2.15
C ALA A 60 3.50 -6.67 1.60
N LYS A 61 4.68 -7.21 1.91
CA LYS A 61 5.97 -6.78 1.38
C LYS A 61 6.21 -7.51 0.06
N ILE A 62 5.99 -6.82 -1.06
CA ILE A 62 5.90 -7.42 -2.40
C ILE A 62 7.18 -7.25 -3.24
N THR A 63 8.21 -6.60 -2.72
CA THR A 63 9.53 -6.45 -3.38
C THR A 63 10.67 -6.80 -2.44
N ILE A 64 11.87 -7.00 -2.99
CA ILE A 64 13.11 -7.16 -2.20
C ILE A 64 13.36 -5.95 -1.28
N ALA A 65 12.89 -4.76 -1.68
CA ALA A 65 13.03 -3.55 -0.88
C ALA A 65 11.99 -3.46 0.24
N SER A 66 11.20 -4.52 0.44
CA SER A 66 10.09 -4.56 1.40
C SER A 66 9.05 -3.47 1.15
N GLU A 67 8.76 -3.18 -0.12
CA GLU A 67 7.73 -2.22 -0.50
C GLU A 67 6.35 -2.89 -0.54
N THR A 68 5.31 -2.12 -0.22
CA THR A 68 3.92 -2.54 -0.40
C THR A 68 3.39 -2.08 -1.76
N ALA A 69 2.22 -2.56 -2.19
CA ALA A 69 1.58 -2.07 -3.41
C ALA A 69 1.41 -0.54 -3.43
N LEU A 70 1.15 0.08 -2.27
CA LEU A 70 1.05 1.53 -2.14
C LEU A 70 2.37 2.26 -2.44
N HIS A 71 3.52 1.75 -1.97
CA HIS A 71 4.83 2.33 -2.30
C HIS A 71 5.07 2.32 -3.81
N ILE A 72 4.79 1.18 -4.45
CA ILE A 72 4.98 1.01 -5.90
C ILE A 72 4.08 1.95 -6.68
N ALA A 73 2.79 2.03 -6.35
CA ALA A 73 1.83 2.88 -7.04
C ALA A 73 2.17 4.38 -6.91
N VAL A 74 2.58 4.81 -5.71
CA VAL A 74 2.98 6.20 -5.45
C VAL A 74 4.26 6.56 -6.21
N GLY A 75 5.26 5.67 -6.19
CA GLY A 75 6.53 5.86 -6.91
C GLY A 75 6.36 5.84 -8.43
N ALA A 76 5.46 5.01 -8.95
CA ALA A 76 5.17 4.89 -10.38
C ALA A 76 4.55 6.15 -10.98
N ARG A 77 3.82 6.94 -10.17
CA ARG A 77 3.13 8.18 -10.60
C ARG A 77 2.20 7.99 -11.81
N LYS A 78 1.74 6.77 -12.04
CA LYS A 78 1.01 6.40 -13.25
C LYS A 78 -0.49 6.66 -13.16
N ASP A 79 -1.08 6.38 -12.00
CA ASP A 79 -2.53 6.46 -11.81
C ASP A 79 -2.86 6.90 -10.37
N THR A 80 -3.32 8.14 -10.22
CA THR A 80 -3.72 8.68 -8.93
C THR A 80 -5.00 8.02 -8.41
N ALA A 81 -5.93 7.62 -9.28
CA ALA A 81 -7.16 6.96 -8.86
C ALA A 81 -6.87 5.57 -8.26
N PHE A 82 -5.85 4.87 -8.78
CA PHE A 82 -5.37 3.63 -8.15
C PHE A 82 -4.85 3.89 -6.73
N VAL A 83 -4.06 4.96 -6.54
CA VAL A 83 -3.53 5.35 -5.23
C VAL A 83 -4.67 5.72 -4.26
N GLU A 84 -5.63 6.51 -4.72
CA GLU A 84 -6.81 6.91 -3.93
C GLU A 84 -7.61 5.70 -3.44
N LYS A 85 -7.91 4.76 -4.36
CA LYS A 85 -8.63 3.54 -3.99
C LYS A 85 -7.88 2.64 -3.01
N LEU A 86 -6.55 2.56 -3.10
CA LEU A 86 -5.74 1.87 -2.08
C LEU A 86 -5.83 2.59 -0.73
N ILE A 87 -5.67 3.92 -0.73
CA ILE A 87 -5.76 4.73 0.48
C ILE A 87 -7.11 4.54 1.15
N ASP A 88 -8.21 4.53 0.39
CA ASP A 88 -9.58 4.38 0.90
C ASP A 88 -9.79 3.10 1.70
N ILE A 89 -9.19 1.99 1.27
CA ILE A 89 -9.33 0.68 1.94
C ILE A 89 -8.28 0.42 3.03
N MET A 90 -7.25 1.26 3.16
CA MET A 90 -6.22 1.14 4.20
C MET A 90 -6.52 2.01 5.43
N SER A 91 -6.18 1.52 6.62
CA SER A 91 -6.19 2.30 7.86
C SER A 91 -5.01 3.28 7.94
N PRO A 92 -5.07 4.33 8.79
CA PRO A 92 -3.97 5.26 8.97
C PRO A 92 -2.64 4.57 9.36
N ASP A 93 -2.68 3.54 10.20
CA ASP A 93 -1.49 2.80 10.63
C ASP A 93 -0.87 1.99 9.49
N GLU A 94 -1.69 1.43 8.59
CA GLU A 94 -1.20 0.73 7.41
C GLU A 94 -0.55 1.67 6.40
N LEU A 95 -0.99 2.95 6.33
CA LEU A 95 -0.32 3.98 5.52
C LEU A 95 1.08 4.34 6.08
N ALA A 96 1.34 4.06 7.36
CA ALA A 96 2.61 4.31 8.01
C ALA A 96 3.61 3.14 7.89
N LEU A 97 3.24 2.04 7.21
CA LEU A 97 4.16 0.95 6.93
C LEU A 97 5.37 1.43 6.14
N THR A 98 6.55 0.96 6.53
CA THR A 98 7.83 1.36 5.93
C THR A 98 8.45 0.24 5.09
N ASN A 99 9.24 0.64 4.10
CA ASN A 99 10.11 -0.25 3.34
C ASN A 99 11.42 -0.53 4.11
N GLN A 100 12.37 -1.26 3.51
CA GLN A 100 13.65 -1.61 4.15
C GLN A 100 14.52 -0.39 4.51
N ASN A 101 14.27 0.76 3.87
CA ASN A 101 14.96 2.02 4.14
C ASN A 101 14.27 2.85 5.22
N GLY A 102 13.19 2.35 5.82
CA GLY A 102 12.35 3.12 6.73
C GLY A 102 11.49 4.17 6.02
N GLU A 103 11.36 4.12 4.69
CA GLU A 103 10.53 5.06 3.94
C GLU A 103 9.08 4.58 3.94
N THR A 104 8.14 5.45 4.30
CA THR A 104 6.71 5.26 4.04
C THR A 104 6.40 5.59 2.58
N ALA A 105 5.21 5.22 2.10
CA ALA A 105 4.74 5.65 0.78
C ALA A 105 4.71 7.19 0.64
N PHE A 106 4.48 7.92 1.74
CA PHE A 106 4.58 9.39 1.76
C PHE A 106 6.02 9.88 1.54
N SER A 107 7.00 9.24 2.16
CA SER A 107 8.42 9.53 1.89
C SER A 107 8.78 9.24 0.42
N VAL A 108 8.26 8.15 -0.15
CA VAL A 108 8.42 7.87 -1.59
C VAL A 108 7.80 8.98 -2.44
N ALA A 109 6.60 9.46 -2.10
CA ALA A 109 5.97 10.59 -2.79
C ALA A 109 6.90 11.83 -2.80
N ALA A 110 7.54 12.11 -1.67
CA ALA A 110 8.50 13.22 -1.56
C ALA A 110 9.74 13.02 -2.43
N VAL A 111 10.27 11.80 -2.52
CA VAL A 111 11.42 11.44 -3.37
C VAL A 111 11.11 11.62 -4.86
N VAL A 112 9.91 11.25 -5.32
CA VAL A 112 9.55 11.31 -6.75
C VAL A 112 8.79 12.58 -7.16
N GLY A 113 8.52 13.48 -6.21
CA GLY A 113 7.76 14.71 -6.45
C GLY A 113 6.26 14.49 -6.66
N ASN A 114 5.69 13.39 -6.18
CA ASN A 114 4.27 13.06 -6.34
C ASN A 114 3.40 13.82 -5.32
N LYS A 115 3.27 15.14 -5.50
CA LYS A 115 2.51 16.02 -4.59
C LYS A 115 1.07 15.56 -4.39
N ARG A 116 0.39 15.17 -5.46
CA ARG A 116 -1.02 14.76 -5.40
C ARG A 116 -1.21 13.51 -4.52
N ALA A 117 -0.33 12.51 -4.62
CA ALA A 117 -0.38 11.36 -3.73
C ALA A 117 -0.06 11.74 -2.27
N ALA A 118 0.89 12.64 -2.05
CA ALA A 118 1.21 13.13 -0.70
C ALA A 118 0.02 13.86 -0.05
N GLU A 119 -0.76 14.63 -0.81
CA GLU A 119 -2.00 15.26 -0.32
C GLU A 119 -3.04 14.20 0.10
N LEU A 120 -3.28 13.19 -0.73
CA LEU A 120 -4.21 12.09 -0.40
C LEU A 120 -3.78 11.34 0.86
N LEU A 121 -2.50 11.01 0.96
CA LEU A 121 -1.92 10.33 2.11
C LEU A 121 -2.02 11.17 3.39
N TYR A 122 -1.70 12.46 3.31
CA TYR A 122 -1.78 13.39 4.45
C TYR A 122 -3.21 13.53 4.97
N ASN A 123 -4.18 13.67 4.05
CA ASN A 123 -5.59 13.80 4.42
C ASN A 123 -6.09 12.62 5.26
N LYS A 124 -5.57 11.41 5.01
CA LYS A 124 -5.93 10.21 5.78
C LYS A 124 -5.06 10.01 7.02
N ASN A 125 -3.76 10.35 6.95
CA ASN A 125 -2.85 10.28 8.09
C ASN A 125 -1.90 11.49 8.16
N PRO A 126 -2.26 12.53 8.95
CA PRO A 126 -1.45 13.75 9.09
C PRO A 126 -0.09 13.54 9.77
N LYS A 127 0.20 12.35 10.33
CA LYS A 127 1.50 12.07 10.98
C LYS A 127 2.60 11.78 9.95
N LEU A 128 2.25 11.35 8.74
CA LEU A 128 3.19 10.88 7.70
C LEU A 128 4.32 11.86 7.33
N PRO A 129 4.11 13.19 7.23
CA PRO A 129 5.19 14.13 6.93
C PRO A 129 6.32 14.16 7.98
N ASN A 130 6.02 13.70 9.20
CA ASN A 130 6.94 13.75 10.35
C ASN A 130 7.57 12.38 10.66
N ILE A 131 7.32 11.33 9.86
CA ILE A 131 7.93 10.01 10.05
C ILE A 131 9.30 9.99 9.33
N PRO A 132 10.42 9.84 10.06
CA PRO A 132 11.74 9.81 9.45
C PRO A 132 12.05 8.43 8.83
N SER A 133 12.76 8.45 7.72
CA SER A 133 13.45 7.29 7.15
C SER A 133 14.93 7.28 7.57
N LYS A 134 15.69 6.25 7.14
CA LYS A 134 17.16 6.25 7.25
C LYS A 134 17.83 7.43 6.54
N SER A 135 17.14 8.05 5.58
CA SER A 135 17.60 9.22 4.83
C SER A 135 16.98 10.54 5.32
N GLY A 136 16.35 10.53 6.51
CA GLY A 136 15.73 11.71 7.13
C GLY A 136 14.23 11.86 6.83
N LEU A 137 13.68 13.03 7.20
CA LEU A 137 12.28 13.38 6.94
C LEU A 137 11.97 13.53 5.43
N PRO A 138 10.71 13.30 5.01
CA PRO A 138 10.25 13.51 3.64
C PRO A 138 10.67 14.85 3.03
N ILE A 139 10.66 15.95 3.81
CA ILE A 139 11.06 17.28 3.33
C ILE A 139 12.53 17.34 2.88
N HIS A 140 13.43 16.65 3.58
CA HIS A 140 14.85 16.60 3.20
C HIS A 140 15.01 15.88 1.86
N ARG A 141 14.24 14.80 1.64
CA ARG A 141 14.25 14.05 0.38
C ARG A 141 13.70 14.90 -0.77
N ALA A 142 12.58 15.57 -0.57
CA ALA A 142 12.02 16.49 -1.58
C ALA A 142 13.01 17.60 -1.96
N ALA A 143 13.71 18.17 -0.99
CA ALA A 143 14.74 19.19 -1.22
C ALA A 143 15.95 18.61 -1.96
N GLN A 144 16.43 17.43 -1.55
CA GLN A 144 17.58 16.75 -2.16
C GLN A 144 17.36 16.45 -3.65
N TYR A 145 16.13 16.10 -4.05
CA TYR A 145 15.79 15.85 -5.47
C TYR A 145 15.22 17.06 -6.20
N GLY A 146 15.20 18.25 -5.59
CA GLY A 146 14.79 19.49 -6.26
C GLY A 146 13.29 19.64 -6.51
N HIS A 147 12.44 18.91 -5.79
CA HIS A 147 10.98 18.96 -5.97
C HIS A 147 10.37 20.18 -5.27
N ARG A 148 10.57 21.36 -5.83
CA ARG A 148 10.16 22.66 -5.24
C ARG A 148 8.71 22.69 -4.74
N ASP A 149 7.76 22.26 -5.57
CA ASP A 149 6.33 22.29 -5.20
C ASP A 149 6.00 21.35 -4.03
N MET A 150 6.69 20.21 -3.98
CA MET A 150 6.59 19.28 -2.86
C MET A 150 7.23 19.87 -1.60
N VAL A 151 8.39 20.52 -1.71
CA VAL A 151 9.02 21.21 -0.56
C VAL A 151 8.09 22.28 0.00
N SER A 152 7.51 23.13 -0.87
CA SER A 152 6.54 24.15 -0.44
C SER A 152 5.33 23.55 0.25
N TYR A 153 4.80 22.43 -0.26
CA TYR A 153 3.73 21.69 0.41
C TYR A 153 4.16 21.15 1.77
N LEU A 154 5.32 20.48 1.84
CA LEU A 154 5.83 19.87 3.07
C LEU A 154 6.17 20.91 4.14
N LEU A 155 6.60 22.12 3.77
CA LEU A 155 6.78 23.23 4.72
C LEU A 155 5.45 23.65 5.38
N ALA A 156 4.32 23.49 4.68
CA ALA A 156 3.00 23.82 5.22
C ALA A 156 2.43 22.70 6.12
N VAL A 157 2.78 21.43 5.87
CA VAL A 157 2.16 20.26 6.56
C VAL A 157 3.08 19.52 7.53
N THR A 158 4.40 19.73 7.48
CA THR A 158 5.34 19.29 8.52
C THR A 158 5.20 20.22 9.72
N LYS A 159 5.25 19.69 10.95
CA LYS A 159 4.98 20.49 12.17
C LYS A 159 5.81 21.78 12.22
N ASN A 160 5.13 22.90 12.01
CA ASN A 160 5.11 24.00 12.97
C ASN A 160 4.01 23.64 13.98
N ASP A 161 4.37 23.13 15.17
CA ASP A 161 3.50 23.31 16.34
C ASP A 161 3.51 24.83 16.61
N ARG A 162 2.56 25.57 16.04
CA ARG A 162 2.21 26.93 16.50
C ARG A 162 1.15 26.82 17.58
#